data_AF-A0A8T9CGE6-F1
#
_entry.id   AF-A0A8T9CGE6-F1
#
_cell.length_a   1.000
_cell.length_b   1.000
_cell.length_c   1.000
_cell.angle_alpha   90.00
_cell.angle_beta   90.00
_cell.angle_gamma   90.00
#
_symmetry.space_group_name_H-M   'P 1'
#
loop_
_entity.id
_entity.type
_entity.pdbx_description
1 polymer ?
#
loop_
_entity_poly.entity_id
_entity_poly.type
_entity_poly.pdbx_seq_one_letter_code
_entity_poly.pdbx_strand_id
1 'polypeptide(L)'
;MYRATSKNVPLHPLTTVCFPSFIFLYASTFLVLSILSFQFRSAYILLNFWSRSPDICVDLFELIPSYSKFPLEIFVMDSYEDGCMYIILTPLDATRHRYHWGIYVSVSDTYGMLYHVTNSSGQWVFEEHMTENVISSRSIVAALQIGSGIQNDTADTAHRIMAAVPVISDGSHDSKWGEDFTCRVWVLEAVERLRQQRLVANEEAREVQDDAFRLARSATSTGQKKMGQSSGVRRQTHRG
;
A
#
# COMPACT_ATOMS: atom_id res chain seq x y z
N MET A 1 28.17 -46.48 -28.48
CA MET A 1 28.88 -47.33 -27.50
C MET A 1 30.08 -46.53 -26.98
N TYR A 2 29.88 -45.74 -25.92
CA TYR A 2 30.96 -45.01 -25.22
C TYR A 2 30.62 -45.05 -23.72
N ARG A 3 31.52 -45.64 -22.94
CA ARG A 3 31.40 -45.92 -21.51
C ARG A 3 32.32 -44.95 -20.80
N ALA A 4 31.77 -44.03 -20.00
CA ALA A 4 32.54 -43.15 -19.12
C ALA A 4 32.22 -43.49 -17.66
N THR A 5 33.28 -43.79 -16.93
CA THR A 5 33.33 -44.33 -15.58
C THR A 5 33.17 -43.24 -14.52
N SER A 6 32.18 -43.44 -13.63
CA SER A 6 32.03 -42.73 -12.36
C SER A 6 33.22 -43.02 -11.44
N LYS A 7 33.83 -41.96 -10.88
CA LYS A 7 34.81 -42.06 -9.79
C LYS A 7 34.13 -41.67 -8.47
N ASN A 8 34.00 -42.66 -7.60
CA ASN A 8 33.56 -42.53 -6.22
C ASN A 8 34.59 -41.74 -5.39
N VAL A 9 34.13 -40.74 -4.64
CA VAL A 9 34.90 -40.05 -3.60
C VAL A 9 34.46 -40.61 -2.23
N PRO A 10 35.40 -40.97 -1.33
CA PRO A 10 35.07 -41.59 -0.06
C PRO A 10 34.59 -40.58 0.99
N LEU A 11 33.55 -40.98 1.73
CA LEU A 11 33.01 -40.32 2.92
C LEU A 11 33.96 -40.55 4.12
N HIS A 12 34.40 -39.48 4.79
CA HIS A 12 35.05 -39.54 6.10
C HIS A 12 34.02 -39.32 7.23
N PRO A 13 34.05 -40.11 8.31
CA PRO A 13 33.15 -39.94 9.44
C PRO A 13 33.73 -39.09 10.59
N LEU A 14 32.81 -38.36 11.23
CA LEU A 14 32.71 -38.01 12.66
C LEU A 14 33.83 -37.20 13.33
N THR A 15 33.47 -36.00 13.80
CA THR A 15 33.87 -35.52 15.13
C THR A 15 32.72 -34.77 15.80
N THR A 16 32.08 -35.45 16.75
CA THR A 16 31.17 -34.89 17.75
C THR A 16 32.01 -34.07 18.73
N VAL A 17 31.70 -32.79 18.89
CA VAL A 17 32.31 -31.93 19.91
C VAL A 17 31.23 -31.52 20.91
N CYS A 18 31.28 -32.13 22.09
CA CYS A 18 30.57 -31.68 23.28
C CYS A 18 31.29 -30.48 23.88
N PHE A 19 30.58 -29.40 24.19
CA PHE A 19 31.00 -28.42 25.20
C PHE A 19 29.82 -28.04 26.10
N PRO A 20 30.10 -27.68 27.38
CA PRO A 20 29.21 -27.89 28.50
C PRO A 20 28.28 -26.71 28.76
N SER A 21 27.20 -27.04 29.46
CA SER A 21 26.30 -26.15 30.15
C SER A 21 27.06 -25.17 31.06
N PHE A 22 26.86 -23.87 30.86
CA PHE A 22 27.10 -22.86 31.89
C PHE A 22 25.85 -22.02 32.08
N ILE A 23 25.15 -22.38 33.15
CA ILE A 23 24.19 -21.54 33.86
C ILE A 23 25.01 -20.46 34.57
N PHE A 24 24.73 -19.19 34.30
CA PHE A 24 25.03 -18.13 35.25
C PHE A 24 23.79 -17.27 35.46
N LEU A 25 23.28 -17.36 36.68
CA LEU A 25 22.37 -16.41 37.28
C LEU A 25 23.03 -15.03 37.33
N TYR A 26 22.29 -13.99 36.95
CA TYR A 26 22.44 -12.69 37.58
C TYR A 26 21.05 -12.21 38.00
N ALA A 27 20.83 -12.31 39.30
CA ALA A 27 19.77 -11.64 40.02
C ALA A 27 20.32 -10.33 40.63
N SER A 28 19.40 -9.50 41.12
CA SER A 28 19.57 -8.36 42.03
C SER A 28 19.61 -6.99 41.33
N THR A 29 18.46 -6.31 41.15
CA THR A 29 17.64 -5.50 42.09
C THR A 29 18.24 -4.15 42.45
N PHE A 30 17.59 -3.06 42.03
CA PHE A 30 17.38 -1.75 42.71
C PHE A 30 16.48 -0.95 41.72
N LEU A 31 15.45 -0.17 42.06
CA LEU A 31 14.72 0.11 43.30
C LEU A 31 13.48 0.95 42.90
N VAL A 32 12.30 0.49 43.31
CA VAL A 32 11.11 1.19 43.86
C VAL A 32 10.66 2.58 43.34
N LEU A 33 9.32 2.67 43.16
CA LEU A 33 8.36 3.81 43.25
C LEU A 33 7.51 3.90 41.95
N SER A 34 6.18 3.81 41.88
CA SER A 34 5.08 3.69 42.86
C SER A 34 3.78 3.31 42.13
N ILE A 35 3.01 2.37 42.71
CA ILE A 35 1.56 2.39 42.97
C ILE A 35 0.55 2.61 41.81
N LEU A 36 -0.11 1.50 41.44
CA LEU A 36 -1.57 1.25 41.29
C LEU A 36 -2.55 2.44 41.13
N SER A 37 -3.41 2.32 40.10
CA SER A 37 -4.87 2.64 39.99
C SER A 37 -5.16 3.19 38.58
N PHE A 38 -5.83 2.49 37.67
CA PHE A 38 -7.25 2.10 37.61
C PHE A 38 -8.25 3.26 37.85
N GLN A 39 -8.80 3.73 36.73
CA GLN A 39 -10.14 4.27 36.48
C GLN A 39 -10.52 5.77 36.68
N PHE A 40 -11.11 6.28 35.59
CA PHE A 40 -12.24 7.21 35.44
C PHE A 40 -12.10 8.75 35.56
N ARG A 41 -12.71 9.40 34.54
CA ARG A 41 -13.23 10.79 34.43
C ARG A 41 -12.16 11.88 34.17
N SER A 42 -12.36 12.88 33.31
CA SER A 42 -13.58 13.66 33.04
C SER A 42 -13.59 14.28 31.63
N ALA A 43 -14.75 14.19 30.98
CA ALA A 43 -15.28 15.24 30.12
C ALA A 43 -15.67 16.44 30.99
N TYR A 44 -15.47 17.67 30.52
CA TYR A 44 -16.25 18.91 30.75
C TYR A 44 -15.40 20.11 30.31
N ILE A 45 -16.05 21.20 29.86
CA ILE A 45 -15.53 22.45 29.24
C ILE A 45 -15.46 22.28 27.70
N LEU A 46 -16.39 22.73 26.86
CA LEU A 46 -17.37 23.83 26.91
C LEU A 46 -18.65 23.50 26.12
N LEU A 47 -19.78 23.49 26.83
CA LEU A 47 -21.09 23.86 26.31
C LEU A 47 -21.69 24.79 27.35
N ASN A 48 -21.82 26.07 27.02
CA ASN A 48 -22.82 27.01 27.54
C ASN A 48 -22.46 28.43 27.09
N PHE A 49 -22.93 28.82 25.90
CA PHE A 49 -23.30 30.21 25.65
C PHE A 49 -24.42 30.24 24.61
N TRP A 50 -25.65 30.07 25.09
CA TRP A 50 -26.86 30.41 24.36
C TRP A 50 -27.60 31.46 25.18
N SER A 51 -27.61 32.71 24.72
CA SER A 51 -28.67 33.70 25.00
C SER A 51 -28.33 35.03 24.30
N ARG A 52 -29.32 35.54 23.53
CA ARG A 52 -29.40 36.83 22.81
C ARG A 52 -29.02 36.83 21.33
N SER A 53 -29.96 36.42 20.49
CA SER A 53 -30.77 37.33 19.65
C SER A 53 -31.65 36.49 18.71
N PRO A 54 -32.97 36.76 18.64
CA PRO A 54 -33.85 36.16 17.63
C PRO A 54 -33.64 36.89 16.29
N ASP A 55 -34.10 36.28 15.21
CA ASP A 55 -34.10 36.78 13.83
C ASP A 55 -32.83 36.49 13.03
N ILE A 56 -32.79 35.29 12.45
CA ILE A 56 -32.70 35.02 11.00
C ILE A 56 -32.76 33.50 10.85
N CYS A 57 -33.95 33.01 10.55
CA CYS A 57 -34.20 31.65 10.10
C CYS A 57 -34.25 31.73 8.57
N VAL A 58 -33.19 31.29 7.92
CA VAL A 58 -33.25 30.92 6.49
C VAL A 58 -32.62 29.55 6.35
N ASP A 59 -33.45 28.64 5.85
CA ASP A 59 -33.14 27.28 5.46
C ASP A 59 -31.84 27.20 4.66
N LEU A 60 -30.88 26.47 5.21
CA LEU A 60 -29.77 25.89 4.45
C LEU A 60 -29.71 24.39 4.75
N PHE A 61 -30.85 23.73 4.63
CA PHE A 61 -30.99 22.28 4.83
C PHE A 61 -31.37 21.58 3.52
N GLU A 62 -30.76 21.95 2.41
CA GLU A 62 -30.80 21.16 1.17
C GLU A 62 -29.54 21.45 0.36
N LEU A 63 -28.54 20.56 0.47
CA LEU A 63 -27.46 20.24 -0.51
C LEU A 63 -26.27 19.60 0.22
N ILE A 64 -26.47 18.42 0.82
CA ILE A 64 -25.35 17.49 1.07
C ILE A 64 -25.77 16.15 0.44
N PRO A 65 -25.19 15.74 -0.69
CA PRO A 65 -25.42 14.41 -1.20
C PRO A 65 -24.84 13.40 -0.20
N SER A 66 -25.69 12.47 0.24
CA SER A 66 -25.34 11.39 1.15
C SER A 66 -24.33 10.44 0.50
N TYR A 67 -23.04 10.71 0.69
CA TYR A 67 -21.97 9.74 0.44
C TYR A 67 -21.58 9.08 1.76
N SER A 68 -22.38 8.12 2.21
CA SER A 68 -21.95 7.17 3.24
C SER A 68 -21.00 6.14 2.62
N LYS A 69 -19.77 6.56 2.28
CA LYS A 69 -18.67 5.64 1.95
C LYS A 69 -17.93 5.33 3.25
N PHE A 70 -17.83 4.04 3.58
CA PHE A 70 -17.11 3.50 4.74
C PHE A 70 -15.78 4.24 4.95
N PRO A 71 -15.50 4.74 6.17
CA PRO A 71 -14.25 5.45 6.45
C PRO A 71 -13.08 4.57 6.05
N LEU A 72 -12.15 5.13 5.26
CA LEU A 72 -10.87 4.45 4.99
C LEU A 72 -10.23 4.15 6.34
N GLU A 73 -9.90 2.88 6.60
CA GLU A 73 -8.97 2.57 7.67
C GLU A 73 -7.60 3.09 7.22
N ILE A 74 -7.19 4.18 7.86
CA ILE A 74 -5.93 4.87 7.59
C ILE A 74 -4.93 4.36 8.61
N PHE A 75 -3.93 3.64 8.12
CA PHE A 75 -2.78 3.22 8.90
C PHE A 75 -1.64 4.21 8.68
N VAL A 76 -0.85 4.45 9.73
CA VAL A 76 0.46 5.06 9.58
C VAL A 76 1.34 4.07 8.81
N MET A 77 2.18 4.58 7.92
CA MET A 77 2.97 3.77 6.98
C MET A 77 4.13 3.10 7.73
N ASP A 78 3.82 2.09 8.55
CA ASP A 78 4.77 1.46 9.47
C ASP A 78 5.43 0.21 8.85
N SER A 79 4.72 -0.51 7.97
CA SER A 79 5.28 -1.60 7.14
C SER A 79 4.33 -1.93 5.96
N TYR A 80 4.87 -2.46 4.87
CA TYR A 80 4.06 -3.15 3.85
C TYR A 80 3.97 -4.62 4.23
N GLU A 81 2.81 -5.24 4.03
CA GLU A 81 2.61 -6.66 4.30
C GLU A 81 3.18 -7.50 3.15
N ASP A 82 3.91 -8.55 3.50
CA ASP A 82 4.46 -9.52 2.55
C ASP A 82 3.38 -10.09 1.62
N GLY A 83 3.68 -10.14 0.32
CA GLY A 83 2.77 -10.65 -0.68
C GLY A 83 1.55 -9.75 -0.93
N CYS A 84 1.57 -8.50 -0.47
CA CYS A 84 0.53 -7.53 -0.78
C CYS A 84 0.92 -6.62 -1.96
N MET A 85 -0.12 -6.20 -2.69
CA MET A 85 -0.01 -5.32 -3.84
C MET A 85 -0.63 -3.97 -3.53
N TYR A 86 0.10 -2.90 -3.86
CA TYR A 86 -0.24 -1.54 -3.50
C TYR A 86 -0.18 -0.62 -4.73
N ILE A 87 -1.11 0.32 -4.82
CA ILE A 87 -0.91 1.53 -5.63
C ILE A 87 -0.17 2.53 -4.76
N ILE A 88 1.01 2.95 -5.21
CA ILE A 88 1.79 4.00 -4.56
C ILE A 88 1.62 5.34 -5.29
N LEU A 89 1.52 6.42 -4.52
CA LEU A 89 1.32 7.77 -5.05
C LEU A 89 2.41 8.72 -4.57
N THR A 90 3.04 9.40 -5.52
CA THR A 90 4.06 10.44 -5.29
C THR A 90 3.55 11.77 -5.83
N PRO A 91 3.51 12.87 -5.07
CA PRO A 91 3.03 14.15 -5.57
C PRO A 91 3.93 14.68 -6.70
N LEU A 92 3.32 15.03 -7.83
CA LEU A 92 3.95 15.83 -8.88
C LEU A 92 3.60 17.31 -8.68
N ASP A 93 2.36 17.58 -8.31
CA ASP A 93 1.87 18.89 -7.91
C ASP A 93 0.78 18.71 -6.85
N ALA A 94 1.15 18.95 -5.60
CA ALA A 94 0.27 18.83 -4.45
C ALA A 94 -0.94 19.79 -4.52
N THR A 95 -0.76 20.98 -5.11
CA THR A 95 -1.80 22.02 -5.19
C THR A 95 -2.87 21.68 -6.21
N ARG A 96 -2.49 20.94 -7.26
CA ARG A 96 -3.41 20.47 -8.32
C ARG A 96 -3.81 19.00 -8.15
N HIS A 97 -3.46 18.38 -7.02
CA HIS A 97 -3.71 16.96 -6.74
C HIS A 97 -3.23 16.03 -7.87
N ARG A 98 -2.08 16.37 -8.46
CA ARG A 98 -1.42 15.52 -9.46
C ARG A 98 -0.41 14.63 -8.77
N TYR A 99 -0.53 13.35 -9.04
CA TYR A 99 0.35 12.33 -8.50
C TYR A 99 0.94 11.50 -9.64
N HIS A 100 2.16 11.02 -9.44
CA HIS A 100 2.71 9.89 -10.15
C HIS A 100 2.19 8.61 -9.53
N TRP A 101 1.84 7.64 -10.37
CA TRP A 101 1.23 6.37 -9.97
C TRP A 101 2.16 5.22 -10.34
N GLY A 102 2.28 4.27 -9.42
CA GLY A 102 2.95 2.99 -9.66
C GLY A 102 2.27 1.88 -8.88
N ILE A 103 2.53 0.64 -9.29
CA ILE A 103 2.12 -0.57 -8.56
C ILE A 103 3.35 -1.15 -7.90
N TYR A 104 3.27 -1.36 -6.59
CA TYR A 104 4.30 -1.99 -5.79
C TYR A 104 3.81 -3.36 -5.32
N VAL A 105 4.59 -4.41 -5.56
CA VAL A 105 4.36 -5.76 -5.03
C VAL A 105 5.39 -6.01 -3.94
N SER A 106 4.95 -6.10 -2.69
CA SER A 106 5.82 -6.46 -1.58
C SER A 106 6.21 -7.94 -1.69
N VAL A 107 7.52 -8.19 -1.65
CA VAL A 107 8.12 -9.53 -1.65
C VAL A 107 8.60 -9.89 -0.25
N SER A 108 9.06 -8.90 0.52
CA SER A 108 9.39 -9.01 1.93
C SER A 108 9.17 -7.66 2.64
N ASP A 109 9.35 -7.65 3.96
CA ASP A 109 9.28 -6.45 4.82
C ASP A 109 10.03 -5.23 4.25
N THR A 110 11.15 -5.47 3.57
CA THR A 110 12.02 -4.43 3.04
C THR A 110 12.04 -4.36 1.52
N TYR A 111 11.77 -5.46 0.80
CA TYR A 111 11.96 -5.54 -0.65
C TYR A 111 10.64 -5.70 -1.40
N GLY A 112 10.55 -5.10 -2.58
CA GLY A 112 9.49 -5.41 -3.51
C GLY A 112 9.76 -4.90 -4.91
N MET A 113 8.91 -5.34 -5.85
CA MET A 113 9.00 -4.94 -7.24
C MET A 113 8.09 -3.74 -7.49
N LEU A 114 8.66 -2.68 -8.05
CA LEU A 114 7.93 -1.49 -8.47
C LEU A 114 7.72 -1.52 -9.99
N TYR A 115 6.49 -1.27 -10.41
CA TYR A 115 6.06 -1.16 -11.79
C TYR A 115 5.41 0.21 -12.02
N HIS A 116 5.87 0.94 -13.03
CA HIS A 116 5.26 2.21 -13.41
C HIS A 116 5.54 2.55 -14.87
N VAL A 117 4.88 3.58 -15.39
CA VAL A 117 5.29 4.25 -16.63
C VAL A 117 5.70 5.68 -16.32
N THR A 118 6.77 6.14 -16.95
CA THR A 118 7.29 7.51 -16.78
C THR A 118 7.45 8.17 -18.14
N ASN A 119 7.39 9.50 -18.17
CA ASN A 119 7.65 10.31 -19.36
C ASN A 119 8.83 11.29 -19.18
N SER A 120 9.74 11.02 -18.24
CA SER A 120 10.91 11.86 -17.95
C SER A 120 11.83 12.07 -19.16
N SER A 121 11.82 11.14 -20.12
CA SER A 121 12.59 11.20 -21.37
C SER A 121 11.84 11.86 -22.55
N GLY A 122 10.62 12.34 -22.34
CA GLY A 122 9.77 12.93 -23.39
C GLY A 122 8.84 11.94 -24.09
N GLN A 123 8.95 10.64 -23.82
CA GLN A 123 8.01 9.60 -24.25
C GLN A 123 7.60 8.75 -23.04
N TRP A 124 6.39 8.21 -23.06
CA TRP A 124 5.97 7.25 -22.04
C TRP A 124 6.69 5.91 -22.24
N VAL A 125 7.33 5.44 -21.17
CA VAL A 125 8.07 4.18 -21.15
C VAL A 125 7.70 3.41 -19.89
N PHE A 126 7.49 2.10 -20.03
CA PHE A 126 7.33 1.19 -18.90
C PHE A 126 8.69 0.90 -18.26
N GLU A 127 8.73 1.00 -16.95
CA GLU A 127 9.89 0.66 -16.15
C GLU A 127 9.47 -0.25 -15.00
N GLU A 128 10.35 -1.19 -14.69
CA GLU A 128 10.23 -2.04 -13.52
C GLU A 128 11.60 -2.19 -12.86
N HIS A 129 11.60 -2.28 -11.53
CA HIS A 129 12.83 -2.57 -10.79
C HIS A 129 12.52 -3.04 -9.37
N MET A 130 13.43 -3.87 -8.84
CA MET A 130 13.44 -4.22 -7.43
C MET A 130 13.86 -3.00 -6.61
N THR A 131 13.19 -2.76 -5.50
CA THR A 131 13.47 -1.63 -4.62
C THR A 131 13.32 -2.02 -3.15
N GLU A 132 14.20 -1.46 -2.33
CA GLU A 132 14.18 -1.60 -0.86
C GLU A 132 13.67 -0.35 -0.14
N ASN A 133 13.37 0.71 -0.92
CA ASN A 133 13.26 2.07 -0.40
C ASN A 133 11.81 2.60 -0.39
N VAL A 134 10.81 1.76 -0.63
CA VAL A 134 9.43 2.24 -0.76
C VAL A 134 8.87 2.71 0.58
N ILE A 135 9.19 2.05 1.70
CA ILE A 135 8.80 2.48 3.05
C ILE A 135 9.50 3.80 3.41
N SER A 136 10.82 3.84 3.22
CA SER A 136 11.67 4.97 3.58
C SER A 136 11.53 6.17 2.62
N SER A 137 10.96 5.98 1.44
CA SER A 137 10.85 6.99 0.39
C SER A 137 10.14 8.25 0.88
N ARG A 138 10.84 9.38 0.87
CA ARG A 138 10.24 10.68 1.26
C ARG A 138 9.25 11.22 0.25
N SER A 139 9.27 10.72 -0.98
CA SER A 139 8.42 11.21 -2.07
C SER A 139 7.06 10.51 -2.13
N ILE A 140 6.97 9.27 -1.64
CA ILE A 140 5.70 8.54 -1.57
C ILE A 140 4.88 9.06 -0.40
N VAL A 141 3.66 9.52 -0.68
CA VAL A 141 2.73 10.06 0.33
C VAL A 141 1.58 9.11 0.62
N ALA A 142 1.23 8.22 -0.29
CA ALA A 142 0.15 7.27 -0.08
C ALA A 142 0.44 5.90 -0.68
N ALA A 143 -0.06 4.87 0.00
CA ALA A 143 -0.04 3.49 -0.43
C ALA A 143 -1.43 2.86 -0.22
N LEU A 144 -2.12 2.50 -1.30
CA LEU A 144 -3.42 1.84 -1.25
C LEU A 144 -3.26 0.35 -1.54
N GLN A 145 -3.51 -0.53 -0.57
CA GLN A 145 -3.56 -1.97 -0.78
C GLN A 145 -4.75 -2.33 -1.67
N ILE A 146 -4.49 -3.06 -2.75
CA ILE A 146 -5.49 -3.49 -3.74
C ILE A 146 -5.60 -5.02 -3.86
N GLY A 147 -4.61 -5.74 -3.32
CA GLY A 147 -4.59 -7.20 -3.29
C GLY A 147 -3.63 -7.74 -2.23
N SER A 148 -3.78 -9.02 -1.92
CA SER A 148 -2.96 -9.75 -0.96
C SER A 148 -2.80 -11.21 -1.40
N GLY A 149 -1.89 -11.94 -0.75
CA GLY A 149 -1.66 -13.35 -1.05
C GLY A 149 -0.88 -13.61 -2.33
N ILE A 150 -0.11 -12.62 -2.82
CA ILE A 150 0.81 -12.78 -3.94
C ILE A 150 2.02 -13.60 -3.48
N GLN A 151 2.06 -14.86 -3.89
CA GLN A 151 3.16 -15.81 -3.75
C GLN A 151 3.92 -16.00 -5.08
N ASN A 152 5.00 -16.77 -5.10
CA ASN A 152 5.89 -16.93 -6.27
C ASN A 152 5.14 -17.14 -7.61
N ASP A 153 4.27 -18.15 -7.72
CA ASP A 153 3.55 -18.44 -8.98
C ASP A 153 2.61 -17.31 -9.42
N THR A 154 1.97 -16.65 -8.45
CA THR A 154 1.10 -15.49 -8.69
C THR A 154 1.89 -14.20 -8.95
N ALA A 155 3.11 -14.08 -8.42
CA ALA A 155 4.00 -12.94 -8.64
C ALA A 155 4.49 -12.91 -10.09
N ASP A 156 4.91 -14.05 -10.63
CA ASP A 156 5.26 -14.19 -12.05
C ASP A 156 4.08 -13.86 -12.97
N THR A 157 2.88 -14.28 -12.57
CA THR A 157 1.65 -13.98 -13.31
C THR A 157 1.33 -12.49 -13.27
N ALA A 158 1.43 -11.85 -12.09
CA ALA A 158 1.24 -10.41 -11.94
C ALA A 158 2.26 -9.62 -12.78
N HIS A 159 3.54 -10.00 -12.75
CA HIS A 159 4.59 -9.41 -13.57
C HIS A 159 4.24 -9.48 -15.06
N ARG A 160 3.91 -10.66 -15.59
CA ARG A 160 3.54 -10.83 -17.01
C ARG A 160 2.34 -9.98 -17.39
N ILE A 161 1.35 -9.84 -16.51
CA ILE A 161 0.17 -8.99 -16.75
C ILE A 161 0.59 -7.53 -16.86
N MET A 162 1.35 -7.02 -15.88
CA MET A 162 1.79 -5.63 -15.84
C MET A 162 2.72 -5.28 -17.01
N ALA A 163 3.69 -6.13 -17.32
CA ALA A 163 4.59 -5.95 -18.46
C ALA A 163 3.87 -6.00 -19.83
N ALA A 164 2.72 -6.65 -19.90
CA ALA A 164 1.89 -6.72 -21.11
C ALA A 164 0.85 -5.60 -21.23
N VAL A 165 0.78 -4.67 -20.26
CA VAL A 165 -0.09 -3.49 -20.35
C VAL A 165 0.44 -2.57 -21.46
N PRO A 166 -0.36 -2.21 -22.46
CA PRO A 166 0.07 -1.31 -23.53
C PRO A 166 0.54 0.05 -23.02
N VAL A 167 1.63 0.56 -23.61
CA VAL A 167 2.11 1.92 -23.39
C VAL A 167 1.89 2.72 -24.67
N ILE A 168 1.13 3.81 -24.57
CA ILE A 168 0.94 4.76 -25.67
C ILE A 168 2.07 5.79 -25.57
N SER A 169 3.14 5.54 -26.31
CA SER A 169 4.44 6.22 -26.12
C SER A 169 4.39 7.74 -26.31
N ASP A 170 3.52 8.24 -27.18
CA ASP A 170 3.35 9.67 -27.45
C ASP A 170 2.37 10.37 -26.47
N GLY A 171 1.73 9.61 -25.59
CA GLY A 171 0.76 10.15 -24.64
C GLY A 171 -0.60 10.48 -25.26
N SER A 172 -0.88 10.01 -26.47
CA SER A 172 -2.15 10.25 -27.15
C SER A 172 -3.34 9.58 -26.46
N HIS A 173 -4.53 9.87 -26.98
CA HIS A 173 -5.81 9.47 -26.40
C HIS A 173 -5.96 7.95 -26.28
N ASP A 174 -6.23 7.46 -25.06
CA ASP A 174 -6.62 6.08 -24.82
C ASP A 174 -8.14 5.94 -24.94
N SER A 175 -8.59 5.25 -26.00
CA SER A 175 -10.01 5.06 -26.29
C SER A 175 -10.79 4.26 -25.23
N LYS A 176 -10.13 3.37 -24.46
CA LYS A 176 -10.79 2.58 -23.43
C LYS A 176 -11.11 3.44 -22.21
N TRP A 177 -10.17 4.30 -21.83
CA TRP A 177 -10.33 5.18 -20.67
C TRP A 177 -10.94 6.55 -21.02
N GLY A 178 -11.03 6.89 -22.30
CA GLY A 178 -11.65 8.13 -22.78
C GLY A 178 -10.84 9.37 -22.39
N GLU A 179 -9.52 9.23 -22.23
CA GLU A 179 -8.62 10.28 -21.76
C GLU A 179 -7.20 10.08 -22.30
N ASP A 180 -6.36 11.12 -22.27
CA ASP A 180 -4.98 11.05 -22.73
C ASP A 180 -4.15 10.13 -21.83
N PHE A 181 -3.22 9.40 -22.45
CA PHE A 181 -2.41 8.41 -21.75
C PHE A 181 -1.49 9.05 -20.70
N THR A 182 -1.51 8.46 -19.50
CA THR A 182 -0.71 8.89 -18.34
C THR A 182 -0.34 7.68 -17.48
N CYS A 183 0.56 7.86 -16.50
CA CYS A 183 0.85 6.81 -15.52
C CYS A 183 -0.38 6.32 -14.76
N ARG A 184 -1.34 7.21 -14.50
CA ARG A 184 -2.63 6.82 -13.92
C ARG A 184 -3.42 5.90 -14.86
N VAL A 185 -3.55 6.27 -16.15
CA VAL A 185 -4.28 5.46 -17.14
C VAL A 185 -3.65 4.07 -17.28
N TRP A 186 -2.32 3.98 -17.31
CA TRP A 186 -1.62 2.70 -17.29
C TRP A 186 -1.96 1.87 -16.04
N VAL A 187 -1.98 2.48 -14.85
CA VAL A 187 -2.37 1.78 -13.61
C VAL A 187 -3.82 1.32 -13.65
N LEU A 188 -4.76 2.10 -14.20
CA LEU A 188 -6.16 1.67 -14.34
C LEU A 188 -6.27 0.43 -15.24
N GLU A 189 -5.55 0.41 -16.35
CA GLU A 189 -5.49 -0.75 -17.24
C GLU A 189 -4.86 -1.97 -16.55
N ALA A 190 -3.77 -1.77 -15.83
CA ALA A 190 -3.11 -2.83 -15.06
C ALA A 190 -4.05 -3.43 -14.01
N VAL A 191 -4.73 -2.60 -13.22
CA VAL A 191 -5.70 -3.03 -12.20
C VAL A 191 -6.83 -3.83 -12.83
N GLU A 192 -7.38 -3.38 -13.97
CA GLU A 192 -8.45 -4.09 -14.65
C GLU A 192 -8.01 -5.48 -15.12
N ARG A 193 -6.80 -5.61 -15.67
CA ARG A 193 -6.27 -6.92 -16.08
C ARG A 193 -5.96 -7.84 -14.90
N LEU A 194 -5.39 -7.30 -13.83
CA LEU A 194 -5.12 -8.05 -12.59
C LEU A 194 -6.43 -8.54 -11.96
N ARG A 195 -7.49 -7.72 -11.99
CA ARG A 195 -8.82 -8.04 -11.49
C ARG A 195 -9.45 -9.19 -12.27
N GLN A 196 -9.34 -9.18 -13.59
CA GLN A 196 -9.82 -10.27 -14.46
C GLN A 196 -9.14 -11.61 -14.14
N GLN A 197 -7.88 -11.58 -13.69
CA GLN A 197 -7.13 -12.76 -13.25
C GLN A 197 -7.29 -13.05 -11.74
N ARG A 198 -8.14 -12.30 -11.04
CA ARG A 198 -8.41 -12.44 -9.59
C ARG A 198 -7.18 -12.31 -8.69
N LEU A 199 -6.18 -11.52 -9.13
CA LEU A 199 -4.98 -11.23 -8.36
C LEU A 199 -5.15 -10.01 -7.43
N VAL A 200 -6.19 -9.22 -7.66
CA VAL A 200 -6.58 -8.08 -6.82
C VAL A 200 -8.07 -8.20 -6.49
N ALA A 201 -8.54 -7.40 -5.53
CA ALA A 201 -9.95 -7.40 -5.15
C ALA A 201 -10.86 -7.14 -6.35
N ASN A 202 -12.05 -7.76 -6.35
CA ASN A 202 -13.05 -7.53 -7.39
C ASN A 202 -13.74 -6.17 -7.20
N GLU A 203 -13.03 -5.12 -7.62
CA GLU A 203 -13.42 -3.72 -7.53
C GLU A 203 -13.08 -3.05 -8.86
N GLU A 204 -14.00 -2.24 -9.39
CA GLU A 204 -13.79 -1.53 -10.65
C GLU A 204 -12.60 -0.56 -10.54
N ALA A 205 -11.76 -0.48 -11.57
CA ALA A 205 -10.52 0.31 -11.50
C ALA A 205 -10.77 1.79 -11.18
N ARG A 206 -11.92 2.36 -11.60
CA ARG A 206 -12.30 3.74 -11.23
C ARG A 206 -12.68 3.89 -9.75
N GLU A 207 -13.22 2.87 -9.10
CA GLU A 207 -13.45 2.89 -7.64
C GLU A 207 -12.11 2.86 -6.90
N VAL A 208 -11.18 2.01 -7.35
CA VAL A 208 -9.80 1.97 -6.83
C VAL A 208 -9.12 3.34 -6.98
N GLN A 209 -9.32 4.00 -8.12
CA GLN A 209 -8.82 5.35 -8.37
C GLN A 209 -9.35 6.36 -7.35
N ASP A 210 -10.65 6.34 -7.07
CA ASP A 210 -11.28 7.26 -6.12
C ASP A 210 -10.74 7.06 -4.71
N ASP A 211 -10.49 5.81 -4.31
CA ASP A 211 -9.89 5.47 -3.03
C ASP A 211 -8.44 5.96 -2.95
N ALA A 212 -7.65 5.75 -4.01
CA ALA A 212 -6.26 6.20 -4.10
C ALA A 212 -6.16 7.74 -4.03
N PHE A 213 -7.01 8.46 -4.77
CA PHE A 213 -7.07 9.93 -4.69
C PHE A 213 -7.48 10.42 -3.30
N ARG A 214 -8.49 9.79 -2.67
CA ARG A 214 -8.93 10.18 -1.34
C ARG A 214 -7.81 10.01 -0.32
N LEU A 215 -7.09 8.88 -0.38
CA LEU A 215 -5.94 8.60 0.48
C LEU A 215 -4.81 9.62 0.26
N ALA A 216 -4.41 9.86 -0.99
CA ALA A 216 -3.32 10.77 -1.34
C ALA A 216 -3.63 12.24 -1.03
N ARG A 217 -4.86 12.70 -1.28
CA ARG A 217 -5.30 14.05 -0.90
C ARG A 217 -5.26 14.23 0.60
N SER A 218 -5.75 13.25 1.35
CA SER A 218 -5.72 13.27 2.81
C SER A 218 -4.27 13.34 3.31
N ALA A 219 -3.37 12.49 2.78
CA ALA A 219 -1.95 12.50 3.11
C ALA A 219 -1.28 13.86 2.84
N THR A 220 -1.57 14.42 1.67
CA THR A 220 -1.04 15.73 1.24
C THR A 220 -1.54 16.85 2.15
N SER A 221 -2.84 16.85 2.51
CA SER A 221 -3.43 17.89 3.36
C SER A 221 -2.93 17.86 4.80
N THR A 222 -2.59 16.68 5.33
CA THR A 222 -2.12 16.53 6.71
C THR A 222 -0.60 16.56 6.82
N GLY A 223 0.12 16.53 5.69
CA GLY A 223 1.57 16.38 5.67
C GLY A 223 2.06 15.03 6.23
N GLN A 224 1.19 14.02 6.27
CA GLN A 224 1.49 12.70 6.81
C GLN A 224 1.34 11.66 5.72
N LYS A 225 2.28 10.72 5.63
CA LYS A 225 2.12 9.55 4.77
C LYS A 225 0.94 8.71 5.24
N LYS A 226 0.17 8.13 4.31
CA LYS A 226 -0.98 7.29 4.64
C LYS A 226 -0.93 5.97 3.91
N MET A 227 -1.16 4.88 4.64
CA MET A 227 -1.48 3.59 4.06
C MET A 227 -2.95 3.28 4.33
N GLY A 228 -3.59 2.56 3.42
CA GLY A 228 -4.96 2.12 3.61
C GLY A 228 -5.35 1.03 2.63
N GLN A 229 -6.53 0.47 2.83
CA GLN A 229 -7.08 -0.58 1.98
C GLN A 229 -8.13 -0.03 1.02
N SER A 230 -8.14 -0.54 -0.21
CA SER A 230 -9.23 -0.27 -1.14
C SER A 230 -10.57 -0.79 -0.59
N SER A 231 -11.68 -0.25 -1.06
CA SER A 231 -13.00 -0.71 -0.65
C SER A 231 -13.23 -2.17 -1.02
N GLY A 232 -12.66 -2.64 -2.14
CA GLY A 232 -12.64 -4.04 -2.54
C GLY A 232 -11.97 -4.94 -1.51
N VAL A 233 -10.77 -4.60 -1.06
CA VAL A 233 -10.00 -5.37 -0.06
C VAL A 233 -10.76 -5.42 1.28
N ARG A 234 -11.25 -4.28 1.76
CA ARG A 234 -12.05 -4.21 3.01
C ARG A 234 -13.30 -5.09 2.97
N ARG A 235 -13.96 -5.17 1.82
CA ARG A 235 -15.15 -6.05 1.64
C ARG A 235 -14.79 -7.54 1.68
N GLN A 236 -13.58 -7.91 1.26
CA GLN A 236 -13.13 -9.30 1.31
C GLN A 236 -12.76 -9.73 2.73
N THR A 237 -12.11 -8.86 3.50
CA THR A 237 -11.70 -9.16 4.88
C THR A 237 -12.87 -9.31 5.84
N HIS A 238 -13.98 -8.57 5.65
CA HIS A 238 -15.19 -8.71 6.47
C HIS A 238 -16.07 -9.94 6.15
N ARG A 239 -15.73 -10.74 5.13
CA ARG A 239 -16.51 -11.92 4.72
C ARG A 239 -15.87 -13.25 5.11
N GLY A 240 -14.63 -13.24 5.63
CA GLY A 240 -13.95 -14.40 6.19
C GLY A 240 -14.13 -14.47 7.70
#